data_AF-A0A9P6Q1G9-F1
#
_entry.id   AF-A0A9P6Q1G9-F1
#
_cell.length_a   1.000
_cell.length_b   1.000
_cell.length_c   1.000
_cell.angle_alpha   90.00
_cell.angle_beta   90.00
_cell.angle_gamma   90.00
#
_symmetry.space_group_name_H-M   'P 1'
#
loop_
_entity.id
_entity.type
_entity.pdbx_description
1 polymer ?
#
loop_
_entity_poly.entity_id
_entity_poly.type
_entity_poly.pdbx_seq_one_letter_code
_entity_poly.pdbx_strand_id
1 'polypeptide(L)'
;MSAQFSLDALPYVDKQIDEPGVRTQVDKLIASEMKRMPKPRDPATLFPDIELFKDNEMIQQELDRVRRGKPMEPALDMTRYQLEPPTQPSDATSSAAAATTTGAETITPSASEELPEGRATWLKAIENANSQLEHQEQRIINLELVQKFGSNAWNVHNYQLEYDLSLSRKAVDEKKTEVIELNKLRKRDQLEVAESLQRLEAKWAEMISSTLQVEVASGSLEVELAQLKAYEAQLSKELGVPLAQPQQQ
;
A
#
# COMPACT_ATOMS: atom_id res chain seq x y z
N MET A 1 -7.58 14.85 25.18
CA MET A 1 -6.65 15.96 24.92
C MET A 1 -5.50 15.40 24.12
N SER A 2 -5.54 15.55 22.79
CA SER A 2 -4.41 15.18 21.93
C SER A 2 -3.25 16.10 22.28
N ALA A 3 -2.21 15.57 22.93
CA ALA A 3 -0.95 16.28 23.04
C ALA A 3 -0.50 16.59 21.61
N GLN A 4 -0.59 17.85 21.20
CA GLN A 4 -0.01 18.32 19.95
C GLN A 4 1.51 18.20 20.10
N PHE A 5 2.04 17.05 19.73
CA PHE A 5 3.46 16.86 19.55
C PHE A 5 3.84 17.69 18.32
N SER A 6 4.42 18.86 18.54
CA SER A 6 4.95 19.69 17.47
C SER A 6 6.26 19.09 16.99
N LEU A 7 6.16 18.05 16.15
CA LEU A 7 7.27 17.48 15.41
C LEU A 7 7.60 18.45 14.28
N ASP A 8 8.68 19.21 14.44
CA ASP A 8 9.19 20.11 13.41
C ASP A 8 10.42 19.49 12.75
N ALA A 9 10.37 19.39 11.44
CA ALA A 9 11.47 18.94 10.58
C ALA A 9 11.32 19.68 9.25
N LEU A 10 12.42 20.19 8.70
CA LEU A 10 12.39 21.05 7.51
C LEU A 10 13.03 20.35 6.29
N PRO A 11 12.36 19.39 5.63
CA PRO A 11 12.90 18.64 4.49
C PRO A 11 13.53 19.49 3.36
N TYR A 12 13.02 20.70 3.09
CA TYR A 12 13.55 21.55 2.03
C TYR A 12 14.81 22.33 2.44
N VAL A 13 15.09 22.43 3.74
CA VAL A 13 16.19 23.21 4.33
C VAL A 13 17.30 22.26 4.81
N ASP A 14 16.92 21.18 5.50
CA ASP A 14 17.81 20.21 6.14
C ASP A 14 18.40 19.19 5.14
N LYS A 15 19.23 19.67 4.21
CA LYS A 15 19.87 18.82 3.17
C LYS A 15 20.94 17.87 3.69
N GLN A 16 21.38 18.04 4.94
CA GLN A 16 22.42 17.21 5.56
C GLN A 16 21.97 15.74 5.74
N ILE A 17 20.67 15.48 5.79
CA ILE A 17 20.11 14.13 5.87
C ILE A 17 20.39 13.33 4.59
N ASP A 18 20.50 14.00 3.44
CA ASP A 18 20.77 13.38 2.14
C ASP A 18 22.26 12.99 1.97
N GLU A 19 23.13 13.38 2.91
CA GLU A 19 24.54 12.98 2.88
C GLU A 19 24.68 11.46 3.07
N PRO A 20 25.51 10.78 2.24
CA PRO A 20 25.66 9.34 2.29
C PRO A 20 26.26 8.92 3.64
N GLY A 21 25.50 8.16 4.43
CA GLY A 21 25.94 7.61 5.72
C GLY A 21 25.12 8.10 6.91
N VAL A 22 24.64 9.35 6.89
CA VAL A 22 23.84 9.94 7.98
C VAL A 22 22.59 9.11 8.24
N ARG A 23 21.85 8.78 7.17
CA ARG A 23 20.66 7.90 7.24
C ARG A 23 20.97 6.55 7.90
N THR A 24 22.10 5.92 7.55
CA THR A 24 22.47 4.62 8.14
C THR A 24 22.80 4.73 9.63
N GLN A 25 23.36 5.85 10.07
CA GLN A 25 23.63 6.11 11.48
C GLN A 25 22.34 6.35 12.25
N VAL A 26 21.42 7.15 11.69
CA VAL A 26 20.09 7.38 12.26
C VAL A 26 19.33 6.06 12.36
N ASP A 27 19.33 5.24 11.32
CA ASP A 27 18.67 3.92 11.33
C ASP A 27 19.24 2.99 12.40
N LYS A 28 20.55 3.02 12.66
CA LYS A 28 21.19 2.27 13.76
C LYS A 28 20.71 2.75 15.13
N LEU A 29 20.61 4.06 15.32
CA LEU A 29 20.11 4.65 16.58
C LEU A 29 18.63 4.30 16.79
N ILE A 30 17.82 4.43 15.74
CA ILE A 30 16.41 4.00 15.76
C ILE A 30 16.34 2.52 16.13
N ALA A 31 17.11 1.65 15.48
CA ALA A 31 17.11 0.23 15.78
C ALA A 31 17.52 -0.08 17.24
N SER A 32 18.44 0.71 17.82
CA SER A 32 18.82 0.59 19.23
C SER A 32 17.68 0.95 20.18
N GLU A 33 16.90 2.00 19.88
CA GLU A 33 15.71 2.37 20.64
C GLU A 33 14.55 1.39 20.40
N MET A 34 14.37 0.90 19.17
CA MET A 34 13.39 -0.13 18.83
C MET A 34 13.61 -1.43 19.61
N LYS A 35 14.86 -1.75 19.99
CA LYS A 35 15.16 -2.90 20.86
C LYS A 35 14.78 -2.65 22.32
N ARG A 36 14.79 -1.38 22.76
CA ARG A 36 14.46 -0.99 24.14
C ARG A 36 12.95 -0.85 24.35
N MET A 37 12.23 -0.43 23.31
CA MET A 37 10.78 -0.25 23.34
C MET A 37 10.02 -1.53 22.97
N PRO A 38 8.78 -1.73 23.45
CA PRO A 38 7.93 -2.82 22.99
C PRO A 38 7.69 -2.71 21.48
N LYS A 39 7.51 -3.86 20.81
CA LYS A 39 7.27 -3.89 19.36
C LYS A 39 6.12 -2.95 18.98
N PRO A 40 6.29 -2.12 17.93
CA PRO A 40 5.21 -1.27 17.43
C PRO A 40 3.98 -2.11 17.08
N ARG A 41 2.80 -1.50 17.18
CA ARG A 41 1.55 -2.12 16.70
C ARG A 41 1.69 -2.43 15.21
N ASP A 42 1.36 -3.66 14.81
CA ASP A 42 1.46 -4.07 13.42
C ASP A 42 0.60 -3.16 12.53
N PRO A 43 1.16 -2.58 11.45
CA PRO A 43 0.46 -1.63 10.61
C PRO A 43 -0.75 -2.26 9.90
N ALA A 44 -0.74 -3.58 9.70
CA ALA A 44 -1.89 -4.32 9.18
C ALA A 44 -3.12 -4.25 10.10
N THR A 45 -2.92 -4.06 11.41
CA THR A 45 -4.00 -3.93 12.39
C THR A 45 -4.62 -2.52 12.43
N LEU A 46 -4.09 -1.58 11.64
CA LEU A 46 -4.64 -0.22 11.54
C LEU A 46 -5.89 -0.16 10.67
N PHE A 47 -6.01 -1.10 9.74
CA PHE A 47 -7.17 -1.21 8.86
C PHE A 47 -7.97 -2.45 9.26
N PRO A 48 -9.31 -2.33 9.41
CA PRO A 48 -10.13 -3.51 9.62
C PRO A 48 -10.07 -4.40 8.38
N ASP A 49 -10.04 -5.72 8.58
CA ASP A 49 -10.16 -6.66 7.48
C ASP A 49 -11.51 -6.46 6.78
N ILE A 50 -11.44 -6.14 5.48
CA ILE A 50 -12.64 -6.00 4.65
C ILE A 50 -13.06 -7.39 4.21
N GLU A 51 -14.13 -7.89 4.81
CA GLU A 51 -14.86 -9.05 4.34
C GLU A 51 -15.54 -8.72 3.00
N LEU A 52 -14.98 -9.25 1.91
CA LEU A 52 -15.54 -9.11 0.56
C LEU A 52 -16.81 -9.97 0.41
N PHE A 53 -17.77 -9.48 -0.38
CA PHE A 53 -18.98 -10.20 -0.81
C PHE A 53 -19.90 -10.71 0.31
N LYS A 54 -20.08 -9.95 1.41
CA LYS A 54 -21.00 -10.29 2.52
C LYS A 54 -22.40 -10.71 2.07
N ASP A 55 -22.89 -10.10 1.00
CA ASP A 55 -24.25 -10.28 0.52
C ASP A 55 -24.42 -11.56 -0.32
N ASN A 56 -23.33 -12.18 -0.78
CA ASN A 56 -23.40 -13.34 -1.68
C ASN A 56 -22.52 -14.49 -1.19
N GLU A 57 -23.17 -15.44 -0.53
CA GLU A 57 -22.57 -16.64 0.04
C GLU A 57 -21.85 -17.49 -1.03
N MET A 58 -22.41 -17.61 -2.24
CA MET A 58 -21.81 -18.41 -3.31
C MET A 58 -20.44 -17.85 -3.73
N ILE A 59 -20.33 -16.52 -3.86
CA ILE A 59 -19.08 -15.87 -4.24
C ILE A 59 -18.06 -15.95 -3.10
N GLN A 60 -18.51 -15.91 -1.85
CA GLN A 60 -17.62 -16.12 -0.70
C GLN A 60 -17.03 -17.52 -0.67
N GLN A 61 -17.86 -18.55 -0.92
CA GLN A 61 -17.40 -19.94 -1.01
C GLN A 61 -16.36 -20.12 -2.13
N GLU A 62 -16.59 -19.48 -3.28
CA GLU A 62 -15.64 -19.47 -4.40
C GLU A 62 -14.36 -18.69 -4.08
N LEU A 63 -14.46 -17.56 -3.40
CA LEU A 63 -13.32 -16.78 -2.95
C LEU A 63 -12.47 -17.59 -1.96
N ASP A 64 -13.11 -18.31 -1.04
CA ASP A 64 -12.44 -19.21 -0.10
C ASP A 64 -11.82 -20.42 -0.81
N ARG A 65 -12.48 -20.97 -1.84
CA ARG A 65 -11.92 -22.02 -2.70
C ARG A 65 -10.65 -21.54 -3.40
N VAL A 66 -10.70 -20.35 -4.00
CA VAL A 66 -9.57 -19.71 -4.69
C VAL A 66 -8.46 -19.36 -3.72
N ARG A 67 -8.78 -18.83 -2.52
CA ARG A 67 -7.81 -18.58 -1.44
C ARG A 67 -7.09 -19.86 -1.01
N ARG A 68 -7.79 -21.00 -1.04
CA ARG A 68 -7.22 -22.34 -0.78
C ARG A 68 -6.51 -22.95 -1.98
N GLY A 69 -6.49 -22.27 -3.14
CA GLY A 69 -5.82 -22.73 -4.36
C GLY A 69 -6.45 -23.96 -4.99
N LYS A 70 -7.70 -24.30 -4.67
CA LYS A 70 -8.37 -25.47 -5.25
C LYS A 70 -8.87 -25.14 -6.67
N PRO A 71 -8.60 -25.97 -7.69
CA PRO A 71 -9.15 -25.79 -9.03
C PRO A 71 -10.69 -25.93 -9.02
N MET A 72 -11.35 -25.43 -10.07
CA MET A 72 -12.81 -25.49 -10.19
C MET A 72 -13.20 -26.89 -10.64
N GLU A 73 -13.91 -27.63 -9.79
CA GLU A 73 -14.45 -28.95 -10.15
C GLU A 73 -15.98 -28.94 -9.94
N PRO A 74 -16.76 -29.26 -10.98
CA PRO A 74 -16.36 -29.67 -12.33
C PRO A 74 -15.87 -28.48 -13.18
N ALA A 75 -14.90 -28.73 -14.06
CA ALA A 75 -14.65 -27.84 -15.20
C ALA A 75 -15.95 -27.72 -16.02
N LEU A 76 -16.19 -26.58 -16.67
CA LEU A 76 -17.40 -26.37 -17.48
C LEU A 76 -17.66 -27.59 -18.37
N ASP A 77 -18.80 -28.24 -18.12
CA ASP A 77 -19.20 -29.43 -18.84
C ASP A 77 -19.60 -29.07 -20.27
N MET A 78 -18.68 -29.31 -21.21
CA MET A 78 -18.91 -29.11 -22.64
C MET A 78 -19.50 -30.36 -23.31
N THR A 79 -19.65 -31.49 -22.60
CA THR A 79 -20.14 -32.75 -23.18
C THR A 79 -21.65 -32.69 -23.41
N ARG A 80 -22.37 -31.88 -22.65
CA ARG A 80 -23.81 -31.60 -22.86
C ARG A 80 -24.14 -31.11 -24.27
N TYR A 81 -23.20 -30.43 -24.94
CA TYR A 81 -23.38 -29.86 -26.27
C TYR A 81 -22.73 -30.69 -27.38
N GLN A 82 -22.17 -31.86 -27.07
CA GLN A 82 -21.59 -32.77 -28.05
C GLN A 82 -22.67 -33.76 -28.51
N LEU A 83 -22.89 -33.88 -29.82
CA LEU A 83 -23.68 -34.99 -30.39
C LEU A 83 -22.82 -36.27 -30.34
N GLU A 84 -22.96 -37.06 -29.30
CA GLU A 84 -22.51 -38.45 -29.37
C GLU A 84 -23.54 -39.28 -30.15
N PRO A 85 -23.12 -40.05 -31.16
CA PRO A 85 -24.03 -40.93 -31.88
C PRO A 85 -24.56 -42.03 -30.93
N PRO A 86 -25.81 -42.47 -31.10
CA PRO A 86 -26.37 -43.57 -30.33
C PRO A 86 -25.52 -44.82 -30.54
N THR A 87 -24.98 -45.38 -29.45
CA THR A 87 -24.10 -46.55 -29.48
C THR A 87 -24.88 -47.75 -30.03
N GLN A 88 -24.55 -48.19 -31.24
CA GLN A 88 -25.03 -49.47 -31.78
C GLN A 88 -24.32 -50.61 -31.03
N PRO A 89 -25.00 -51.74 -30.74
CA PRO A 89 -24.40 -52.86 -30.00
C PRO A 89 -23.19 -53.51 -30.71
N SER A 90 -22.92 -53.19 -31.98
CA SER A 90 -21.72 -53.66 -32.70
C SER A 90 -20.44 -52.89 -32.38
N ASP A 91 -20.54 -51.67 -31.83
CA ASP A 91 -19.39 -50.77 -31.62
C ASP A 91 -18.90 -50.73 -30.16
N ALA A 92 -19.53 -51.50 -29.25
CA ALA A 92 -19.16 -51.57 -27.84
C ALA A 92 -17.76 -52.19 -27.57
N THR A 93 -17.06 -52.68 -28.60
CA THR A 93 -15.76 -53.35 -28.44
C THR A 93 -14.57 -52.39 -28.37
N SER A 94 -14.74 -51.08 -28.61
CA SER A 94 -13.61 -50.14 -28.65
C SER A 94 -13.60 -49.01 -27.61
N SER A 95 -14.64 -48.83 -26.78
CA SER A 95 -14.64 -47.76 -25.75
C SER A 95 -15.00 -48.18 -24.31
N ALA A 96 -15.27 -49.46 -24.04
CA ALA A 96 -15.65 -49.95 -22.71
C ALA A 96 -14.50 -50.61 -21.92
N ALA A 97 -13.28 -50.08 -22.00
CA ALA A 97 -12.14 -50.58 -21.22
C ALA A 97 -11.95 -49.83 -19.90
N ALA A 98 -12.99 -49.72 -19.06
CA ALA A 98 -12.85 -49.33 -17.65
C ALA A 98 -14.14 -49.54 -16.84
N ALA A 99 -14.52 -50.79 -16.53
CA ALA A 99 -15.28 -51.10 -15.32
C ALA A 99 -15.16 -52.59 -14.96
N THR A 100 -14.60 -52.83 -13.77
CA THR A 100 -14.19 -54.10 -13.20
C THR A 100 -15.36 -54.93 -12.64
N THR A 101 -15.36 -56.22 -12.99
CA THR A 101 -15.70 -57.44 -12.20
C THR A 101 -16.60 -57.33 -10.96
N THR A 102 -17.75 -58.02 -10.96
CA THR A 102 -18.06 -59.20 -10.11
C THR A 102 -19.49 -59.70 -10.37
N GLY A 103 -19.64 -61.03 -10.49
CA GLY A 103 -20.91 -61.68 -10.86
C GLY A 103 -21.83 -62.01 -9.70
N ALA A 104 -23.06 -62.39 -10.05
CA ALA A 104 -23.87 -63.48 -9.50
C ALA A 104 -25.34 -63.31 -9.95
N GLU A 105 -25.86 -64.31 -10.64
CA GLU A 105 -27.24 -64.43 -11.10
C GLU A 105 -28.22 -64.51 -9.91
N THR A 106 -29.40 -63.88 -10.01
CA THR A 106 -30.69 -64.42 -9.50
C THR A 106 -31.86 -63.66 -10.13
N ILE A 107 -32.83 -64.44 -10.60
CA ILE A 107 -34.01 -64.10 -11.38
C ILE A 107 -35.13 -63.55 -10.49
N THR A 108 -35.65 -62.36 -10.79
CA THR A 108 -37.05 -61.96 -10.61
C THR A 108 -37.41 -60.88 -11.65
N PRO A 109 -38.21 -61.14 -12.69
CA PRO A 109 -38.69 -60.09 -13.58
C PRO A 109 -39.92 -59.46 -12.93
N SER A 110 -39.70 -58.38 -12.16
CA SER A 110 -40.75 -57.51 -11.65
C SER A 110 -41.31 -56.67 -12.80
N ALA A 111 -42.64 -56.53 -12.84
CA ALA A 111 -43.38 -55.72 -13.81
C ALA A 111 -43.06 -54.23 -13.65
N SER A 112 -41.94 -53.81 -14.24
CA SER A 112 -41.57 -52.45 -14.61
C SER A 112 -40.53 -52.61 -15.71
N GLU A 113 -41.01 -53.01 -16.88
CA GLU A 113 -40.21 -53.34 -18.05
C GLU A 113 -39.34 -52.12 -18.40
N GLU A 114 -38.08 -52.16 -17.97
CA GLU A 114 -37.06 -51.23 -18.42
C GLU A 114 -37.09 -51.26 -19.95
N LEU A 115 -37.30 -50.10 -20.58
CA LEU A 115 -37.28 -50.01 -22.03
C LEU A 115 -35.99 -50.69 -22.51
N PRO A 116 -36.03 -51.55 -23.55
CA PRO A 116 -34.84 -52.28 -24.02
C PRO A 116 -33.65 -51.32 -24.03
N GLU A 117 -32.50 -51.69 -23.46
CA GLU A 117 -31.39 -50.75 -23.18
C GLU A 117 -31.05 -49.84 -24.38
N GLY A 118 -31.17 -50.37 -25.60
CA GLY A 118 -31.10 -49.60 -26.84
C GLY A 118 -32.16 -48.49 -26.95
N ARG A 119 -33.45 -48.77 -26.73
CA ARG A 119 -34.53 -47.76 -26.82
C ARG A 119 -34.32 -46.60 -25.85
N ALA A 120 -33.79 -46.83 -24.64
CA ALA A 120 -33.50 -45.77 -23.68
C ALA A 120 -32.34 -44.88 -24.14
N THR A 121 -31.28 -45.44 -24.73
CA THR A 121 -30.15 -44.65 -25.27
C THR A 121 -30.55 -43.86 -26.51
N TRP A 122 -31.40 -44.41 -27.39
CA TRP A 122 -31.97 -43.69 -28.54
C TRP A 122 -32.84 -42.50 -28.11
N LEU A 123 -33.66 -42.66 -27.07
CA LEU A 123 -34.47 -41.54 -26.56
C LEU A 123 -33.60 -40.41 -26.00
N LYS A 124 -32.55 -40.74 -25.23
CA LYS A 124 -31.57 -39.75 -24.75
C LYS A 124 -30.84 -39.05 -25.90
N ALA A 125 -30.50 -39.78 -26.96
CA ALA A 125 -29.89 -39.19 -28.16
C ALA A 125 -30.85 -38.24 -28.91
N ILE A 126 -32.14 -38.59 -29.00
CA ILE A 126 -33.17 -37.73 -29.59
C ILE A 126 -33.37 -36.46 -28.75
N GLU A 127 -33.44 -36.59 -27.43
CA GLU A 127 -33.56 -35.46 -26.51
C GLU A 127 -32.36 -34.51 -26.62
N ASN A 128 -31.14 -35.05 -26.68
CA ASN A 128 -29.92 -34.29 -26.93
C ASN A 128 -29.99 -33.58 -28.30
N ALA A 129 -30.38 -34.28 -29.37
CA ALA A 129 -30.51 -33.70 -30.71
C ALA A 129 -31.53 -32.54 -30.76
N ASN A 130 -32.68 -32.70 -30.10
CA ASN A 130 -33.69 -31.65 -29.99
C ASN A 130 -33.16 -30.44 -29.20
N SER A 131 -32.51 -30.66 -28.05
CA SER A 131 -31.90 -29.59 -27.27
C SER A 131 -30.86 -28.81 -28.10
N GLN A 132 -30.09 -29.51 -28.93
CA GLN A 132 -29.10 -28.87 -29.79
C GLN A 132 -29.71 -28.10 -30.95
N LEU A 133 -30.79 -28.59 -31.56
CA LEU A 133 -31.53 -27.86 -32.59
C LEU A 133 -31.98 -26.50 -32.05
N GLU A 134 -32.60 -26.49 -30.86
CA GLU A 134 -33.03 -25.27 -30.17
C GLU A 134 -31.86 -24.34 -29.85
N HIS A 135 -30.72 -24.87 -29.39
CA HIS A 135 -29.52 -24.06 -29.17
C HIS A 135 -28.95 -23.45 -30.46
N GLN A 136 -28.96 -24.18 -31.58
CA GLN A 136 -28.53 -23.63 -32.87
C GLN A 136 -29.50 -22.56 -33.36
N GLU A 137 -30.81 -22.75 -33.19
CA GLU A 137 -31.81 -21.74 -33.51
C GLU A 137 -31.60 -20.45 -32.70
N GLN A 138 -31.43 -20.57 -31.38
CA GLN A 138 -31.09 -19.43 -30.51
C GLN A 138 -29.78 -18.77 -30.93
N ARG A 139 -28.76 -19.56 -31.31
CA ARG A 139 -27.47 -19.04 -31.78
C ARG A 139 -27.64 -18.25 -33.08
N ILE A 140 -28.45 -18.71 -34.02
CA ILE A 140 -28.74 -17.98 -35.27
C ILE A 140 -29.39 -16.64 -34.94
N ILE A 141 -30.42 -16.62 -34.11
CA ILE A 141 -31.10 -15.38 -33.68
C ILE A 141 -30.12 -14.41 -33.00
N ASN A 142 -29.29 -14.91 -32.09
CA ASN A 142 -28.28 -14.09 -31.41
C ASN A 142 -27.22 -13.55 -32.38
N LEU A 143 -26.78 -14.36 -33.35
CA LEU A 143 -25.83 -13.93 -34.38
C LEU A 143 -26.45 -12.88 -35.29
N GLU A 144 -27.72 -13.02 -35.66
CA GLU A 144 -28.44 -11.99 -36.41
C GLU A 144 -28.52 -10.66 -35.64
N LEU A 145 -28.74 -10.73 -34.32
CA LEU A 145 -28.76 -9.54 -33.46
C LEU A 145 -27.39 -8.88 -33.39
N VAL A 146 -26.32 -9.66 -33.18
CA VAL A 146 -24.93 -9.16 -33.15
C VAL A 146 -24.51 -8.62 -34.50
N GLN A 147 -24.94 -9.24 -35.60
CA GLN A 147 -24.64 -8.74 -36.94
C GLN A 147 -25.31 -7.38 -37.19
N LYS A 148 -26.53 -7.17 -36.70
CA LYS A 148 -27.27 -5.90 -36.86
C LYS A 148 -26.76 -4.79 -35.95
N PHE A 149 -26.48 -5.09 -34.67
CA PHE A 149 -26.23 -4.07 -33.66
C PHE A 149 -24.84 -4.10 -33.02
N GLY A 150 -24.08 -5.18 -33.21
CA GLY A 150 -22.81 -5.41 -32.52
C GLY A 150 -21.76 -4.33 -32.79
N SER A 151 -21.62 -3.90 -34.04
CA SER A 151 -20.68 -2.82 -34.38
C SER A 151 -21.03 -1.50 -33.69
N ASN A 152 -22.32 -1.12 -33.68
CA ASN A 152 -22.76 0.11 -33.05
C ASN A 152 -22.65 0.03 -31.52
N ALA A 153 -23.02 -1.10 -30.92
CA ALA A 153 -22.88 -1.32 -29.49
C ALA A 153 -21.42 -1.26 -29.03
N TRP A 154 -20.50 -1.87 -29.79
CA TRP A 154 -19.07 -1.82 -29.50
C TRP A 154 -18.50 -0.41 -29.61
N ASN A 155 -18.88 0.36 -30.63
CA ASN A 155 -18.47 1.75 -30.77
C ASN A 155 -18.95 2.60 -29.58
N VAL A 156 -20.22 2.48 -29.18
CA VAL A 156 -20.75 3.18 -28.00
C VAL A 156 -20.00 2.80 -26.73
N HIS A 157 -19.74 1.50 -26.54
CA HIS A 157 -18.96 1.03 -25.40
C HIS A 157 -17.54 1.60 -25.41
N ASN A 158 -16.88 1.67 -26.57
CA ASN A 158 -15.57 2.30 -26.68
C ASN A 158 -15.63 3.79 -26.32
N TYR A 159 -16.61 4.54 -26.80
CA TYR A 159 -16.81 5.94 -26.41
C TYR A 159 -17.01 6.12 -24.89
N GLN A 160 -17.75 5.21 -24.25
CA GLN A 160 -17.93 5.21 -22.79
C GLN A 160 -16.60 4.95 -22.08
N LEU A 161 -15.82 3.95 -22.53
CA LEU A 161 -14.50 3.65 -21.95
C LEU A 161 -13.52 4.82 -22.13
N GLU A 162 -13.50 5.45 -23.30
CA GLU A 162 -12.68 6.64 -23.55
C GLU A 162 -13.08 7.80 -22.63
N TYR A 163 -14.38 8.00 -22.41
CA TYR A 163 -14.89 8.98 -21.46
C TYR A 163 -14.46 8.69 -20.03
N ASP A 164 -14.65 7.47 -19.53
CA ASP A 164 -14.28 7.05 -18.17
C ASP A 164 -12.77 7.18 -17.94
N LEU A 165 -11.98 6.84 -18.96
CA LEU A 165 -10.54 7.04 -18.97
C LEU A 165 -10.19 8.53 -18.89
N SER A 166 -10.86 9.39 -19.66
CA SER A 166 -10.64 10.84 -19.63
C SER A 166 -10.97 11.44 -18.25
N LEU A 167 -12.05 10.98 -17.62
CA LEU A 167 -12.48 11.40 -16.28
C LEU A 167 -11.45 10.98 -15.22
N SER A 168 -11.00 9.73 -15.29
CA SER A 168 -9.98 9.19 -14.38
C SER A 168 -8.65 9.93 -14.53
N ARG A 169 -8.23 10.24 -15.76
CA ARG A 169 -7.02 11.06 -16.01
C ARG A 169 -7.15 12.45 -15.42
N LYS A 170 -8.30 13.11 -15.62
CA LYS A 170 -8.56 14.44 -15.04
C LYS A 170 -8.48 14.42 -13.51
N ALA A 171 -9.08 13.42 -12.86
CA ALA A 171 -9.01 13.27 -11.42
C ALA A 171 -7.56 13.09 -10.92
N VAL A 172 -6.74 12.32 -11.64
CA VAL A 172 -5.31 12.16 -11.33
C VAL A 172 -4.57 13.49 -11.48
N ASP A 173 -4.83 14.25 -12.54
CA ASP A 173 -4.16 15.52 -12.78
C ASP A 173 -4.56 16.58 -11.75
N GLU A 174 -5.83 16.63 -11.33
CA GLU A 174 -6.29 17.47 -10.21
C GLU A 174 -5.56 17.12 -8.91
N LYS A 175 -5.39 15.83 -8.59
CA LYS A 175 -4.64 15.44 -7.39
C LYS A 175 -3.15 15.77 -7.49
N LYS A 176 -2.56 15.68 -8.68
CA LYS A 176 -1.18 16.13 -8.89
C LYS A 176 -1.02 17.63 -8.71
N THR A 177 -1.95 18.44 -9.22
CA THR A 177 -1.88 19.90 -9.04
C THR A 177 -2.07 20.28 -7.57
N GLU A 178 -3.02 19.66 -6.86
CA GLU A 178 -3.18 19.82 -5.40
C GLU A 178 -1.87 19.50 -4.65
N VAL A 179 -1.22 18.38 -4.97
CA VAL A 179 0.07 17.99 -4.35
C VAL A 179 1.16 19.01 -4.66
N ILE A 180 1.25 19.50 -5.89
CA ILE A 180 2.26 20.49 -6.29
C ILE A 180 2.02 21.81 -5.55
N GLU A 181 0.79 22.30 -5.46
CA GLU A 181 0.47 23.52 -4.72
C GLU A 181 0.79 23.37 -3.23
N LEU A 182 0.46 22.24 -2.63
CA LEU A 182 0.81 21.94 -1.24
C LEU A 182 2.34 21.94 -1.04
N ASN A 183 3.09 21.31 -1.94
CA ASN A 183 4.55 21.31 -1.87
C ASN A 183 5.16 22.71 -2.07
N LYS A 184 4.56 23.56 -2.92
CA LYS A 184 4.97 24.98 -3.05
C LYS A 184 4.76 25.73 -1.74
N LEU A 185 3.60 25.57 -1.11
CA LEU A 185 3.28 26.20 0.17
C LEU A 185 4.24 25.73 1.27
N ARG A 186 4.45 24.41 1.42
CA ARG A 186 5.43 23.85 2.37
C ARG A 186 6.81 24.43 2.17
N LYS A 187 7.27 24.50 0.92
CA LYS A 187 8.59 25.06 0.61
C LYS A 187 8.69 26.53 1.00
N ARG A 188 7.65 27.33 0.73
CA ARG A 188 7.60 28.74 1.13
C ARG A 188 7.70 28.88 2.65
N ASP A 189 6.87 28.15 3.39
CA ASP A 189 6.81 28.19 4.86
C ASP A 189 8.17 27.80 5.47
N GLN A 190 8.79 26.72 4.97
CA GLN A 190 10.08 26.27 5.48
C GLN A 190 11.21 27.26 5.19
N LEU A 191 11.20 27.91 4.02
CA LEU A 191 12.22 28.92 3.69
C LEU A 191 12.06 30.18 4.57
N GLU A 192 10.82 30.60 4.84
CA GLU A 192 10.53 31.72 5.75
C GLU A 192 11.01 31.42 7.18
N VAL A 193 10.71 30.22 7.68
CA VAL A 193 11.19 29.77 9.00
C VAL A 193 12.72 29.64 9.01
N ALA A 194 13.34 29.11 7.96
CA ALA A 194 14.79 28.99 7.87
C ALA A 194 15.51 30.34 7.93
N GLU A 195 14.99 31.37 7.26
CA GLU A 195 15.55 32.72 7.35
C GLU A 195 15.46 33.24 8.80
N SER A 196 14.33 33.02 9.46
CA SER A 196 14.15 33.41 10.86
C SER A 196 15.12 32.68 11.80
N LEU A 197 15.39 31.39 11.55
CA LEU A 197 16.29 30.55 12.32
C LEU A 197 17.75 30.99 12.13
N GLN A 198 18.17 31.25 10.88
CA GLN A 198 19.50 31.79 10.59
C GLN A 198 19.72 33.14 11.26
N ARG A 199 18.71 34.02 11.28
CA ARG A 199 18.80 35.30 11.99
C ARG A 199 18.96 35.12 13.50
N LEU A 200 18.23 34.17 14.09
CA LEU A 200 18.34 33.88 15.52
C LEU A 200 19.67 33.23 15.87
N GLU A 201 20.17 32.33 15.02
CA GLU A 201 21.48 31.71 15.16
C GLU A 201 22.61 32.75 15.08
N ALA A 202 22.54 33.70 14.12
CA ALA A 202 23.50 34.79 14.02
C ALA A 202 23.51 35.67 15.27
N LYS A 203 22.33 36.04 15.79
CA LYS A 203 22.20 36.81 17.04
C LYS A 203 22.73 36.04 18.24
N TRP A 204 22.50 34.73 18.28
CA TRP A 204 23.01 33.86 19.33
C TRP A 204 24.54 33.79 19.29
N ALA A 205 25.13 33.60 18.11
CA ALA A 205 26.58 33.61 17.93
C ALA A 205 27.21 34.97 18.29
N GLU A 206 26.56 36.08 17.92
CA GLU A 206 26.97 37.43 18.29
C GLU A 206 26.92 37.64 19.81
N MET A 207 25.84 37.21 20.47
CA MET A 207 25.70 37.33 21.92
C MET A 207 26.74 36.49 22.67
N ILE A 208 27.06 35.28 22.19
CA ILE A 208 28.14 34.46 22.73
C ILE A 208 29.49 35.14 22.54
N SER A 209 29.77 35.66 21.34
CA SER A 209 31.01 36.38 21.04
C SER A 209 31.15 37.62 21.92
N SER A 210 30.07 38.39 22.11
CA SER A 210 30.05 39.56 23.00
C SER A 210 30.30 39.17 24.45
N THR A 211 29.68 38.10 24.94
CA THR A 211 29.91 37.58 26.29
C THR A 211 31.38 37.21 26.49
N LEU A 212 31.95 36.48 25.53
CA LEU A 212 33.36 36.10 25.55
C LEU A 212 34.28 37.33 25.50
N GLN A 213 33.96 38.34 24.70
CA GLN A 213 34.74 39.59 24.64
C GLN A 213 34.73 40.33 25.99
N VAL A 214 33.59 40.36 26.68
CA VAL A 214 33.49 40.97 28.03
C VAL A 214 34.26 40.15 29.06
N GLU A 215 34.22 38.82 29.01
CA GLU A 215 34.99 37.94 29.88
C GLU A 215 36.51 38.14 29.67
N VAL A 216 36.96 38.25 28.42
CA VAL A 216 38.38 38.51 28.11
C VAL A 216 38.80 39.90 28.57
N ALA A 217 37.98 40.94 28.32
CA ALA A 217 38.29 42.31 28.72
C ALA A 217 38.29 42.49 30.25
N SER A 218 37.35 41.87 30.95
CA SER A 218 37.33 41.87 32.42
C SER A 218 38.56 41.15 32.98
N GLY A 219 38.92 39.98 32.42
CA GLY A 219 40.15 39.28 32.79
C GLY A 219 41.42 40.10 32.55
N SER A 220 41.54 40.82 31.42
CA SER A 220 42.70 41.67 31.17
C SER A 220 42.78 42.86 32.13
N LEU A 221 41.65 43.51 32.42
CA LEU A 221 41.58 44.61 33.38
C LEU A 221 41.89 44.15 34.81
N GLU A 222 41.47 42.95 35.20
CA GLU A 222 41.82 42.36 36.50
C GLU A 222 43.34 42.13 36.62
N VAL A 223 44.00 41.68 35.54
CA VAL A 223 45.46 41.52 35.49
C VAL A 223 46.17 42.87 35.61
N GLU A 224 45.74 43.90 34.87
CA GLU A 224 46.30 45.24 34.97
C GLU A 224 46.11 45.85 36.37
N LEU A 225 44.92 45.71 36.96
CA LEU A 225 44.65 46.15 38.33
C LEU A 225 45.54 45.42 39.34
N ALA A 226 45.79 44.12 39.16
CA ALA A 226 46.70 43.37 40.02
C ALA A 226 48.15 43.87 39.89
N GLN A 227 48.62 44.19 38.68
CA GLN A 227 49.95 44.76 38.43
C GLN A 227 50.09 46.15 39.07
N LEU A 228 49.10 47.02 38.90
CA LEU A 228 49.10 48.37 39.49
C LEU A 228 49.06 48.33 41.02
N LYS A 229 48.24 47.46 41.62
CA LYS A 229 48.24 47.23 43.08
C LYS A 229 49.58 46.72 43.59
N ALA A 230 50.25 45.84 42.85
CA ALA A 230 51.58 45.36 43.20
C ALA A 230 52.63 46.49 43.14
N TYR A 231 52.56 47.36 42.13
CA TYR A 231 53.42 48.53 42.01
C TYR A 231 53.17 49.56 43.12
N GLU A 232 51.90 49.84 43.45
CA GLU A 232 51.53 50.70 44.58
C GLU A 232 52.08 50.16 45.91
N ALA A 233 51.96 48.85 46.14
CA ALA A 233 52.50 48.21 47.33
C ALA A 233 54.04 48.34 47.42
N GLN A 234 54.75 48.18 46.30
CA GLN A 234 56.21 48.41 46.24
C GLN A 234 56.55 49.87 46.58
N LEU A 235 55.89 50.83 45.93
CA LEU A 235 56.13 52.25 46.13
C LEU A 235 55.80 52.71 47.57
N SER A 236 54.71 52.21 48.15
CA SER A 236 54.35 52.48 49.56
C SER A 236 55.43 51.99 50.52
N LYS A 237 56.09 50.87 50.21
CA LYS A 237 57.18 50.30 51.00
C LYS A 237 58.45 51.15 50.90
N GLU A 238 58.71 51.74 49.74
CA GLU A 238 59.84 52.63 49.51
C GLU A 238 59.65 54.01 50.17
N LEU A 239 58.44 54.57 50.15
CA LEU A 239 58.14 55.89 50.71
C LEU A 239 57.71 55.90 52.18
N GLY A 240 57.47 54.74 52.79
CA GLY A 240 57.10 54.62 54.20
C GLY A 240 55.71 55.19 54.56
N VAL A 241 54.87 55.48 53.57
CA VAL A 241 53.51 56.01 53.74
C VAL A 241 52.52 54.82 53.78
N PRO A 242 51.66 54.70 54.82
CA PRO A 242 50.71 53.59 54.90
C PRO A 242 49.62 53.70 53.83
N LEU A 243 49.29 52.56 53.21
CA LEU A 243 48.26 52.43 52.18
C LEU A 243 46.90 52.94 52.69
N ALA A 244 46.31 53.90 51.98
CA ALA A 244 44.94 54.34 52.23
C ALA A 244 43.99 53.19 51.87
N GLN A 245 43.30 52.63 52.87
CA GLN A 245 42.31 51.58 52.62
C GLN A 245 41.14 52.16 51.82
N PRO A 246 40.60 51.41 50.84
CA PRO A 246 39.47 51.88 50.06
C PRO A 246 38.23 52.02 50.97
N GLN A 247 37.61 53.20 50.94
CA GLN A 247 36.28 53.42 51.52
C GLN A 247 35.29 52.56 50.72
N GLN A 248 34.78 51.49 51.33
CA GLN A 248 33.70 50.68 50.80
C GLN A 248 32.42 51.53 50.81
N GLN A 249 31.82 51.72 49.62
CA GLN A 249 30.39 51.99 49.45
C GLN A 249 29.75 50.75 48.85
#